data_AF-A0A6C1S5C7-F1
#
_entry.id   AF-A0A6C1S5C7-F1
#
_cell.length_a   1.000
_cell.length_b   1.000
_cell.length_c   1.000
_cell.angle_alpha   90.00
_cell.angle_beta   90.00
_cell.angle_gamma   90.00
#
_symmetry.space_group_name_H-M   'P 1'
#
loop_
_entity.id
_entity.type
_entity.pdbx_description
1 polymer ?
#
loop_
_entity_poly.entity_id
_entity_poly.type
_entity_poly.pdbx_seq_one_letter_code
_entity_poly.pdbx_strand_id
1 'polypeptide(L)'
;MIPAKYITTTRLPLIILAFLAFTGACRKDDAVGTGSGDGSVTDADGNRYRTVMIDGQEWMAENLRTTRYNDGSPIESPGTSSTAWAGNRNGAYSWYKNDRETYGDKYGALYNWHAVNSGRL
;
A
#
# COMPACT_ATOMS: atom_id res chain seq x y z
N MET A 1 -74.56 53.56 -6.98
CA MET A 1 -73.93 54.70 -6.30
C MET A 1 -72.81 54.15 -5.41
N ILE A 2 -71.58 54.32 -5.89
CA ILE A 2 -70.25 54.39 -5.21
C ILE A 2 -69.74 53.15 -4.42
N PRO A 3 -68.43 52.80 -4.54
CA PRO A 3 -67.85 51.48 -4.29
C PRO A 3 -67.02 51.43 -2.99
N ALA A 4 -66.47 50.26 -2.62
CA ALA A 4 -65.35 50.20 -1.68
C ALA A 4 -64.44 48.98 -1.95
N LYS A 5 -63.14 49.28 -1.99
CA LYS A 5 -62.00 48.37 -2.13
C LYS A 5 -61.72 47.64 -0.80
N TYR A 6 -60.68 46.79 -0.81
CA TYR A 6 -59.61 46.65 0.20
C TYR A 6 -59.27 45.19 0.56
N ILE A 7 -58.29 44.65 -0.18
CA ILE A 7 -57.06 43.96 0.26
C ILE A 7 -57.04 43.51 1.73
N THR A 8 -56.89 42.21 2.03
CA THR A 8 -55.84 41.71 2.96
C THR A 8 -55.61 40.20 2.86
N THR A 9 -54.33 39.85 2.81
CA THR A 9 -53.63 38.58 3.02
C THR A 9 -54.31 37.56 3.94
N THR A 10 -54.54 36.34 3.43
CA THR A 10 -54.81 35.16 4.27
C THR A 10 -53.71 34.13 4.08
N ARG A 11 -52.96 33.88 5.16
CA ARG A 11 -51.81 32.99 5.25
C ARG A 11 -52.26 31.52 5.19
N LEU A 12 -51.57 30.73 4.37
CA LEU A 12 -51.72 29.29 4.21
C LEU A 12 -51.31 28.56 5.51
N PRO A 13 -52.16 27.74 6.15
CA PRO A 13 -51.73 26.93 7.28
C PRO A 13 -50.98 25.69 6.78
N LEU A 14 -49.70 25.68 7.16
CA LEU A 14 -48.81 24.53 7.28
C LEU A 14 -49.50 23.42 8.11
N ILE A 15 -49.36 22.16 7.70
CA ILE A 15 -49.12 20.93 8.48
C ILE A 15 -49.48 19.76 7.55
N ILE A 16 -48.52 19.36 6.72
CA ILE A 16 -48.51 17.99 6.18
C ILE A 16 -47.46 17.27 7.01
N LEU A 17 -47.97 16.37 7.86
CA LEU A 17 -47.20 15.45 8.67
C LEU A 17 -46.45 14.49 7.72
N ALA A 18 -45.24 14.86 7.30
CA ALA A 18 -44.38 13.99 6.52
C ALA A 18 -43.82 12.90 7.45
N PHE A 19 -44.42 11.71 7.37
CA PHE A 19 -43.88 10.48 7.91
C PHE A 19 -42.44 10.28 7.41
N LEU A 20 -41.46 10.45 8.30
CA LEU A 20 -40.08 10.08 8.08
C LEU A 20 -40.00 8.54 8.03
N ALA A 21 -40.15 7.97 6.83
CA ALA A 21 -39.80 6.59 6.56
C ALA A 21 -38.26 6.48 6.55
N PHE A 22 -37.67 6.36 7.74
CA PHE A 22 -36.26 6.07 7.92
C PHE A 22 -36.06 4.55 7.87
N THR A 23 -36.13 3.95 6.68
CA THR A 23 -35.75 2.53 6.53
C THR A 23 -35.06 2.31 5.20
N GLY A 24 -33.79 1.95 5.27
CA GLY A 24 -33.05 1.38 4.15
C GLY A 24 -31.72 2.05 3.83
N ALA A 25 -30.88 2.35 4.82
CA ALA A 25 -29.45 2.33 4.53
C ALA A 25 -29.07 0.86 4.31
N CYS A 26 -28.79 0.46 3.07
CA CYS A 26 -28.13 -0.80 2.80
C CYS A 26 -26.89 -0.87 3.69
N ARG A 27 -26.92 -1.71 4.72
CA ARG A 27 -25.67 -2.27 5.22
C ARG A 27 -25.20 -3.14 4.08
N LYS A 28 -24.17 -2.66 3.38
CA LYS A 28 -23.37 -3.51 2.52
C LYS A 28 -22.96 -4.66 3.43
N ASP A 29 -23.56 -5.82 3.24
CA ASP A 29 -23.09 -7.03 3.88
C ASP A 29 -21.60 -7.07 3.55
N ASP A 30 -20.76 -7.18 4.57
CA ASP A 30 -19.37 -7.54 4.38
C ASP A 30 -19.43 -8.89 3.69
N ALA A 31 -19.37 -8.85 2.35
CA ALA A 31 -18.98 -9.99 1.57
C ALA A 31 -17.78 -10.55 2.33
N VAL A 32 -17.90 -11.78 2.81
CA VAL A 32 -16.71 -12.59 3.04
C VAL A 32 -16.03 -12.53 1.68
N GLY A 33 -15.08 -11.61 1.60
CA GLY A 33 -14.27 -11.44 0.44
C GLY A 33 -13.55 -12.75 0.37
N THR A 34 -14.01 -13.63 -0.51
CA THR A 34 -13.09 -14.38 -1.35
C THR A 34 -12.35 -13.34 -2.19
N GLY A 35 -11.59 -12.47 -1.51
CA GLY A 35 -10.67 -11.54 -2.09
C GLY A 35 -9.69 -12.42 -2.81
N SER A 36 -9.65 -12.26 -4.12
CA SER A 36 -8.66 -12.85 -4.99
C SER A 36 -7.26 -12.48 -4.49
N GLY A 37 -6.76 -13.26 -3.55
CA GLY A 37 -5.43 -13.84 -3.46
C GLY A 37 -4.24 -12.95 -3.13
N ASP A 38 -4.23 -11.68 -3.52
CA ASP A 38 -2.94 -11.02 -3.76
C ASP A 38 -2.83 -9.66 -3.04
N GLY A 39 -2.17 -9.66 -1.88
CA GLY A 39 -1.69 -8.44 -1.25
C GLY A 39 -0.44 -7.89 -1.97
N SER A 40 0.13 -6.82 -1.42
CA SER A 40 1.43 -6.33 -1.87
C SER A 40 2.17 -5.56 -0.80
N VAL A 41 3.49 -5.65 -0.83
CA VAL A 41 4.40 -4.84 -0.02
C VAL A 41 5.29 -3.98 -0.93
N THR A 42 5.68 -2.80 -0.46
CA THR A 42 6.58 -1.89 -1.18
C THR A 42 7.81 -1.60 -0.33
N ASP A 43 9.01 -1.71 -0.91
CA ASP A 43 10.26 -1.40 -0.20
C ASP A 43 10.64 0.09 -0.25
N ALA A 44 11.81 0.41 0.31
CA ALA A 44 12.35 1.77 0.39
C ALA A 44 12.74 2.41 -0.97
N ASP A 45 12.87 1.61 -2.03
CA ASP A 45 13.11 2.09 -3.39
C ASP A 45 11.81 2.18 -4.21
N GLY A 46 10.66 1.85 -3.61
CA GLY A 46 9.38 1.81 -4.30
C GLY A 46 9.17 0.55 -5.15
N ASN A 47 10.00 -0.50 -4.98
CA ASN A 47 9.70 -1.77 -5.62
C ASN A 47 8.48 -2.39 -4.96
N ARG A 48 7.47 -2.73 -5.76
CA ARG A 48 6.25 -3.36 -5.30
C ARG A 48 6.31 -4.86 -5.56
N TYR A 49 6.07 -5.65 -4.52
CA TYR A 49 6.10 -7.11 -4.54
C TYR A 49 4.71 -7.64 -4.25
N ARG A 50 4.28 -8.64 -4.99
CA ARG A 50 3.05 -9.37 -4.69
C ARG A 50 3.26 -10.25 -3.45
N THR A 51 2.21 -10.39 -2.65
CA THR A 51 2.19 -11.32 -1.52
C THR A 51 1.13 -12.39 -1.72
N VAL A 52 1.30 -13.52 -1.05
CA VAL A 52 0.39 -14.67 -1.09
C VAL A 52 0.15 -15.18 0.32
N MET A 53 -1.08 -15.65 0.58
CA MET A 53 -1.44 -16.29 1.85
C MET A 53 -1.12 -17.78 1.78
N ILE A 54 -0.27 -18.27 2.70
CA ILE A 54 0.06 -19.68 2.87
C ILE A 54 -0.17 -20.01 4.35
N ASP A 55 -1.13 -20.88 4.62
CA ASP A 55 -1.49 -21.34 5.98
C ASP A 55 -1.71 -20.19 6.99
N GLY A 56 -2.41 -19.13 6.57
CA GLY A 56 -2.71 -17.98 7.41
C GLY A 56 -1.56 -16.97 7.58
N GLN A 57 -0.38 -17.24 7.03
CA GLN A 57 0.72 -16.29 6.97
C GLN A 57 0.83 -15.67 5.57
N GLU A 58 1.10 -14.36 5.53
CA GLU A 58 1.36 -13.64 4.30
C GLU A 58 2.86 -13.70 3.95
N TRP A 59 3.18 -14.14 2.73
CA TRP A 59 4.55 -14.28 2.22
C TRP A 59 4.75 -13.45 0.97
N MET A 60 5.95 -12.92 0.75
CA MET A 60 6.32 -12.35 -0.55
C MET A 60 6.38 -13.45 -1.62
N ALA A 61 5.83 -13.17 -2.80
CA ALA A 61 5.88 -14.05 -3.96
C ALA A 61 7.16 -13.87 -4.81
N GLU A 62 7.97 -12.87 -4.48
CA GLU A 62 9.11 -12.40 -5.26
C GLU A 62 10.30 -12.13 -4.32
N ASN A 63 11.53 -12.20 -4.86
CA ASN A 63 12.73 -11.91 -4.08
C ASN A 63 12.92 -10.41 -3.88
N LEU A 64 13.39 -10.02 -2.69
CA LEU A 64 13.71 -8.63 -2.35
C LEU A 64 14.84 -8.08 -3.24
N ARG A 65 14.66 -6.87 -3.77
CA ARG A 65 15.63 -6.18 -4.65
C ARG A 65 15.89 -4.73 -4.27
N THR A 66 15.75 -4.39 -2.99
CA THR A 66 16.06 -3.06 -2.48
C THR A 66 17.56 -2.77 -2.45
N THR A 67 17.89 -1.51 -2.59
CA THR A 67 19.22 -0.88 -2.53
C THR A 67 19.31 0.10 -1.36
N ARG A 68 18.23 0.22 -0.59
CA ARG A 68 18.11 1.09 0.59
C ARG A 68 17.51 0.29 1.74
N TYR A 69 17.96 0.60 2.94
CA TYR A 69 17.29 0.16 4.16
C TYR A 69 15.92 0.85 4.30
N ASN A 70 15.07 0.32 5.18
CA ASN A 70 13.71 0.80 5.45
C ASN A 70 13.63 2.25 5.97
N ASP A 71 14.75 2.83 6.41
CA ASP A 71 14.86 4.25 6.76
C ASP A 71 15.38 5.14 5.60
N GLY A 72 15.52 4.55 4.41
CA GLY A 72 15.97 5.21 3.20
C GLY A 72 17.49 5.34 3.07
N SER A 73 18.29 4.93 4.06
CA SER A 73 19.75 4.94 3.93
C SER A 73 20.23 3.91 2.92
N PRO A 74 21.26 4.23 2.09
CA PRO A 74 21.73 3.32 1.06
C PRO A 74 22.43 2.09 1.67
N ILE A 75 22.27 0.95 1.04
CA ILE A 75 23.06 -0.26 1.31
C ILE A 75 24.31 -0.18 0.42
N GLU A 76 25.49 -0.53 0.95
CA GLU A 76 26.72 -0.46 0.15
C GLU A 76 26.70 -1.52 -0.98
N SER A 77 27.25 -1.17 -2.15
CA SER A 77 27.48 -2.15 -3.23
C SER A 77 28.96 -2.17 -3.62
N PRO A 78 29.76 -3.12 -3.08
CA PRO A 78 31.20 -3.20 -3.33
C PRO A 78 31.59 -3.54 -4.78
N GLY A 79 30.62 -3.85 -5.65
CA GLY A 79 30.85 -4.22 -7.04
C GLY A 79 31.67 -5.51 -7.18
N THR A 80 32.66 -5.49 -8.06
CA THR A 80 33.50 -6.66 -8.37
C THR A 80 34.64 -6.91 -7.39
N SER A 81 34.81 -6.05 -6.37
CA SER A 81 35.90 -6.18 -5.39
C SER A 81 35.59 -7.22 -4.32
N SER A 82 36.18 -8.40 -4.46
CA SER A 82 36.06 -9.49 -3.47
C SER A 82 36.61 -9.10 -2.10
N THR A 83 37.70 -8.32 -2.06
CA THR A 83 38.28 -7.82 -0.81
C THR A 83 37.35 -6.86 -0.10
N ALA A 84 36.72 -5.93 -0.84
CA ALA A 84 35.77 -4.99 -0.26
C ALA A 84 34.51 -5.71 0.25
N TRP A 85 34.02 -6.72 -0.50
CA TRP A 85 32.92 -7.56 -0.05
C TRP A 85 33.25 -8.31 1.24
N ALA A 86 34.39 -9.01 1.29
CA ALA A 86 34.80 -9.81 2.44
C ALA A 86 35.09 -8.95 3.68
N GLY A 87 35.57 -7.71 3.49
CA GLY A 87 35.86 -6.77 4.58
C GLY A 87 34.65 -5.94 5.04
N ASN A 88 33.51 -5.98 4.35
CA ASN A 88 32.37 -5.13 4.66
C ASN A 88 31.69 -5.56 5.97
N ARG A 89 31.61 -4.62 6.93
CA ARG A 89 30.92 -4.81 8.23
C ARG A 89 29.65 -3.99 8.40
N ASN A 90 29.31 -3.13 7.44
CA ASN A 90 28.18 -2.19 7.50
C ASN A 90 26.90 -2.76 6.85
N GLY A 91 27.04 -3.82 6.07
CA GLY A 91 25.99 -4.36 5.23
C GLY A 91 26.24 -4.02 3.76
N ALA A 92 26.08 -5.01 2.90
CA ALA A 92 26.29 -4.88 1.48
C ALA A 92 25.28 -5.70 0.70
N TYR A 93 25.03 -5.25 -0.54
CA TYR A 93 24.28 -6.01 -1.53
C TYR A 93 25.05 -6.09 -2.86
N SER A 94 24.72 -7.11 -3.66
CA SER A 94 25.16 -7.22 -5.05
C SER A 94 24.10 -7.88 -5.92
N TRP A 95 24.20 -7.69 -7.22
CA TRP A 95 23.40 -8.39 -8.21
C TRP A 95 24.10 -9.69 -8.59
N TYR A 96 23.32 -10.71 -8.99
CA TYR A 96 23.91 -11.91 -9.54
C TYR A 96 24.83 -11.55 -10.73
N LYS A 97 26.07 -12.05 -10.73
CA LYS A 97 27.13 -11.69 -11.69
C LYS A 97 27.46 -10.20 -11.79
N ASN A 98 27.09 -9.38 -10.80
CA ASN A 98 27.21 -7.91 -10.83
C ASN A 98 26.46 -7.27 -12.02
N ASP A 99 25.40 -7.92 -12.52
CA ASP A 99 24.60 -7.45 -13.64
C ASP A 99 23.15 -7.24 -13.20
N ARG A 100 22.81 -5.97 -12.94
CA ARG A 100 21.46 -5.55 -12.54
C ARG A 100 20.46 -5.75 -13.68
N GLU A 101 20.81 -5.35 -14.89
CA GLU A 101 19.90 -5.27 -16.02
C GLU A 101 19.38 -6.66 -16.42
N THR A 102 20.26 -7.67 -16.40
CA THR A 102 19.90 -9.03 -16.77
C THR A 102 19.25 -9.81 -15.63
N TYR A 103 19.69 -9.60 -14.38
CA TYR A 103 19.37 -10.52 -13.27
C TYR A 103 18.62 -9.90 -12.09
N GLY A 104 18.59 -8.57 -11.94
CA GLY A 104 18.02 -7.94 -10.75
C GLY A 104 16.52 -8.21 -10.57
N ASP A 105 15.77 -8.19 -11.66
CA ASP A 105 14.33 -8.48 -11.61
C ASP A 105 14.03 -9.99 -11.54
N LYS A 106 14.96 -10.82 -12.00
CA LYS A 106 14.78 -12.28 -12.04
C LYS A 106 15.10 -12.96 -10.72
N TYR A 107 16.15 -12.51 -10.03
CA TYR A 107 16.67 -13.17 -8.83
C TYR A 107 16.67 -12.29 -7.59
N GLY A 108 16.40 -10.99 -7.72
CA GLY A 108 16.55 -10.04 -6.62
C GLY A 108 18.02 -9.71 -6.33
N ALA A 109 18.24 -8.99 -5.24
CA ALA A 109 19.58 -8.67 -4.76
C ALA A 109 20.09 -9.73 -3.78
N LEU A 110 21.40 -9.93 -3.75
CA LEU A 110 22.11 -10.79 -2.80
C LEU A 110 22.63 -9.91 -1.67
N TYR A 111 22.26 -10.21 -0.43
CA TYR A 111 22.67 -9.44 0.74
C TYR A 111 23.67 -10.23 1.58
N ASN A 112 24.65 -9.54 2.17
CA ASN A 112 25.53 -10.16 3.15
C ASN A 112 24.84 -10.27 4.52
N TRP A 113 25.48 -11.01 5.43
CA TRP A 113 24.95 -11.20 6.79
C TRP A 113 24.76 -9.88 7.54
N HIS A 114 25.66 -8.91 7.39
CA HIS A 114 25.57 -7.61 8.07
C HIS A 114 24.32 -6.83 7.69
N ALA A 115 23.92 -6.85 6.40
CA ALA A 115 22.70 -6.22 5.94
C ALA A 115 21.45 -6.90 6.54
N VAL A 116 21.41 -8.24 6.52
CA VAL A 116 20.28 -9.00 7.09
C VAL A 116 20.18 -8.83 8.61
N ASN A 117 21.30 -8.95 9.33
CA ASN A 117 21.36 -8.84 10.80
C ASN A 117 21.06 -7.42 11.30
N SER A 118 21.07 -6.41 10.43
CA SER A 118 20.66 -5.05 10.79
C SER A 118 19.18 -4.95 11.18
N GLY A 119 18.32 -5.86 10.69
CA GLY A 119 16.87 -5.79 10.86
C GLY A 119 16.22 -4.60 10.13
N ARG A 120 16.93 -3.99 9.16
CA ARG A 120 16.51 -2.78 8.44
C ARG A 120 16.28 -3.01 6.95
N LEU A 121 16.34 -4.24 6.45
CA LEU A 121 15.97 -4.56 5.06
C LEU A 121 14.48 -4.37 4.82
#